data_AF-A0A948S4T3-F1
#
_entry.id   AF-A0A948S4T3-F1
#
_cell.length_a   1.000
_cell.length_b   1.000
_cell.length_c   1.000
_cell.angle_alpha   90.00
_cell.angle_beta   90.00
_cell.angle_gamma   90.00
#
_symmetry.space_group_name_H-M   'P 1'
#
loop_
_entity.id
_entity.type
_entity.pdbx_description
1 polymer ?
#
loop_
_entity_poly.entity_id
_entity_poly.type
_entity_poly.pdbx_seq_one_letter_code
_entity_poly.pdbx_strand_id
1 'polypeptide(L)'
;MRRFFAAFTDQKVTQAARRFVAGTCLSLLYAVPLASAQQPPVFDPAVIQARDQEAKVLKEEGKAIRSEADAQLEIDTWNCYSRILVNWCIDKAKERRYQQREKAREIEARAAAIEREVREQRLINQLADPPPELRQPNPSAGAIKKAIDEGKTIKQVEQERKIRAAEQSATPLKSEAEIQAASAERDRKAAERRAKREAADQQRAAEKAAYEAQQAAKNAKP
;
A
#
# COMPACT_ATOMS: atom_id res chain seq x y z
N MET A 1 40.74 40.63 26.47
CA MET A 1 40.63 41.35 27.76
C MET A 1 39.72 40.56 28.68
N ARG A 2 40.16 40.32 29.94
CA ARG A 2 39.39 40.04 31.21
C ARG A 2 38.24 39.02 31.11
N ARG A 3 38.31 37.75 31.53
CA ARG A 3 38.54 37.13 32.87
C ARG A 3 37.83 37.84 34.04
N PHE A 4 36.85 37.15 34.66
CA PHE A 4 36.60 36.93 36.12
C PHE A 4 35.48 35.83 36.19
N PHE A 5 35.71 34.60 36.68
CA PHE A 5 35.73 34.10 38.08
C PHE A 5 34.47 34.49 38.89
N ALA A 6 33.82 33.67 39.74
CA ALA A 6 33.84 32.25 40.11
C ALA A 6 32.77 32.02 41.22
N ALA A 7 32.70 30.77 41.73
CA ALA A 7 32.00 30.22 42.91
C ALA A 7 30.71 29.46 42.56
N PHE A 8 30.54 28.15 42.75
CA PHE A 8 31.17 27.13 43.60
C PHE A 8 31.08 27.35 45.12
N THR A 9 30.06 26.74 45.70
CA THR A 9 30.01 26.11 47.03
C THR A 9 29.10 24.88 46.89
N ASP A 10 29.63 23.65 46.96
CA ASP A 10 29.78 22.82 48.18
C ASP A 10 28.43 22.31 48.73
N GLN A 11 28.24 21.11 49.27
CA GLN A 11 29.08 19.93 49.45
C GLN A 11 28.14 18.81 49.92
N LYS A 12 28.42 17.60 49.48
CA LYS A 12 28.24 16.31 50.17
C LYS A 12 27.37 16.30 51.44
N VAL A 13 26.16 15.76 51.33
CA VAL A 13 25.55 15.00 52.43
C VAL A 13 24.83 13.79 51.84
N THR A 14 25.14 12.61 52.38
CA THR A 14 24.33 11.37 52.33
C THR A 14 24.35 10.48 51.07
N GLN A 15 25.55 10.01 50.72
CA GLN A 15 25.76 8.61 50.36
C GLN A 15 25.39 7.69 51.55
N ALA A 16 24.11 7.51 51.86
CA ALA A 16 23.69 6.57 52.90
C ALA A 16 22.26 6.02 52.75
N ALA A 17 21.46 6.51 51.78
CA ALA A 17 20.10 6.03 51.54
C ALA A 17 20.00 5.04 50.35
N ARG A 18 21.13 4.54 49.85
CA ARG A 18 21.19 3.66 48.66
C ARG A 18 21.17 2.16 49.00
N ARG A 19 20.92 1.78 50.26
CA ARG A 19 20.95 0.36 50.71
C ARG A 19 19.71 -0.13 51.48
N PHE A 20 18.64 0.66 51.59
CA PHE A 20 17.42 0.23 52.30
C PHE A 20 16.13 0.23 51.47
N VAL A 21 16.22 0.43 50.14
CA VAL A 21 15.05 0.28 49.23
C VAL A 21 15.12 -1.02 48.42
N ALA A 22 16.19 -1.79 48.53
CA ALA A 22 16.38 -3.08 47.85
C ALA A 22 15.65 -4.27 48.53
N GLY A 23 14.74 -4.02 49.48
CA GLY A 23 14.17 -5.06 50.35
C GLY A 23 12.64 -5.20 50.35
N THR A 24 11.89 -4.37 49.62
CA THR A 24 10.41 -4.37 49.67
C THR A 24 9.72 -4.46 48.30
N CYS A 25 10.46 -4.58 47.20
CA CYS A 25 9.89 -4.75 45.85
C CYS A 25 9.70 -6.22 45.42
N LEU A 26 10.06 -7.21 46.24
CA LEU A 26 10.08 -8.62 45.81
C LEU A 26 8.81 -9.44 46.12
N SER A 27 7.76 -8.84 46.69
CA SER A 27 6.53 -9.56 47.07
C SER A 27 5.26 -9.14 46.29
N LEU A 28 5.38 -8.27 45.29
CA LEU A 28 4.25 -7.80 44.45
C LEU A 28 4.30 -8.31 42.99
N LEU A 29 5.12 -9.32 42.70
CA LEU A 29 5.25 -9.93 41.36
C LEU A 29 4.42 -11.22 41.15
N TYR A 30 3.47 -11.52 42.03
CA TYR A 30 2.53 -12.65 41.87
C TYR A 30 1.08 -12.18 41.74
N ALA A 31 0.83 -11.25 40.82
CA ALA A 31 -0.49 -11.06 40.25
C ALA A 31 -0.33 -11.05 38.73
N VAL A 32 -0.28 -12.24 38.15
CA VAL A 32 -0.44 -12.42 36.70
C VAL A 32 -1.89 -12.03 36.41
N PRO A 33 -2.18 -10.91 35.71
CA PRO A 33 -3.52 -10.75 35.19
C PRO A 33 -3.70 -11.87 34.17
N LEU A 34 -4.67 -12.75 34.45
CA LEU A 34 -5.21 -13.67 33.47
C LEU A 34 -5.40 -12.88 32.17
N ALA A 35 -4.68 -13.28 31.12
CA ALA A 35 -4.87 -12.75 29.80
C ALA A 35 -6.36 -12.86 29.47
N SER A 36 -7.04 -11.70 29.41
CA SER A 36 -8.33 -11.65 28.75
C SER A 36 -8.06 -12.07 27.31
N ALA A 37 -8.78 -13.07 26.84
CA ALA A 37 -8.85 -13.35 25.41
C ALA A 37 -9.46 -12.10 24.77
N GLN A 38 -8.61 -11.16 24.33
CA GLN A 38 -9.03 -10.08 23.45
C GLN A 38 -9.52 -10.74 22.18
N GLN A 39 -10.85 -10.86 22.07
CA GLN A 39 -11.49 -11.14 20.80
C GLN A 39 -10.92 -10.15 19.78
N PRO A 40 -10.56 -10.61 18.56
CA PRO A 40 -10.04 -9.71 17.54
C PRO A 40 -11.04 -8.54 17.38
N PRO A 41 -10.56 -7.29 17.28
CA PRO A 41 -11.46 -6.15 17.14
C PRO A 41 -12.28 -6.32 15.85
N VAL A 42 -13.56 -6.64 16.00
CA VAL A 42 -14.50 -6.66 14.88
C VAL A 42 -14.95 -5.22 14.65
N PHE A 43 -14.65 -4.69 13.47
CA PHE A 43 -15.07 -3.36 13.05
C PHE A 43 -16.51 -3.39 12.54
N ASP A 44 -17.32 -2.42 12.94
CA ASP A 44 -18.70 -2.30 12.46
C ASP A 44 -18.72 -2.09 10.93
N PRO A 45 -19.42 -2.96 10.15
CA PRO A 45 -19.52 -2.81 8.71
C PRO A 45 -20.12 -1.48 8.27
N ALA A 46 -20.99 -0.84 9.06
CA ALA A 46 -21.56 0.47 8.73
C ALA A 46 -20.48 1.57 8.73
N VAL A 47 -19.54 1.51 9.67
CA VAL A 47 -18.42 2.46 9.76
C VAL A 47 -17.44 2.26 8.59
N ILE A 48 -17.16 1.00 8.23
CA ILE A 48 -16.33 0.67 7.07
C ILE A 48 -16.95 1.22 5.77
N GLN A 49 -18.27 1.09 5.61
CA GLN A 49 -18.98 1.63 4.44
C GLN A 49 -18.95 3.17 4.42
N ALA A 50 -19.14 3.84 5.56
CA ALA A 50 -19.06 5.29 5.62
C ALA A 50 -17.66 5.82 5.20
N ARG A 51 -16.59 5.17 5.67
CA ARG A 51 -15.21 5.51 5.25
C ARG A 51 -14.92 5.22 3.78
N ASP A 52 -15.50 4.15 3.24
CA ASP A 52 -15.42 3.85 1.80
C ASP A 52 -16.09 4.94 0.95
N GLN A 53 -17.21 5.51 1.42
CA GLN A 53 -17.86 6.64 0.75
C GLN A 53 -17.05 7.93 0.86
N GLU A 54 -16.47 8.21 2.02
CA GLU A 54 -15.55 9.35 2.21
C GLU A 54 -14.37 9.28 1.22
N ALA A 55 -13.74 8.11 1.09
CA ALA A 55 -12.66 7.91 0.13
C ALA A 55 -13.11 8.13 -1.33
N LYS A 56 -14.32 7.70 -1.69
CA LYS A 56 -14.90 7.93 -3.03
C LYS A 56 -15.12 9.42 -3.30
N VAL A 57 -15.67 10.15 -2.34
CA VAL A 57 -15.89 11.60 -2.47
C VAL A 57 -14.57 12.32 -2.71
N LEU A 58 -13.56 12.07 -1.88
CA LEU A 58 -12.22 12.68 -2.03
C LEU A 58 -11.59 12.35 -3.39
N LYS A 59 -11.81 11.14 -3.90
CA LYS A 59 -11.30 10.72 -5.21
C LYS A 59 -11.97 11.46 -6.37
N GLU A 60 -13.28 11.67 -6.29
CA GLU A 60 -14.01 12.47 -7.30
C GLU A 60 -13.65 13.95 -7.20
N GLU A 61 -13.44 14.49 -5.99
CA GLU A 61 -12.91 15.85 -5.80
C GLU A 61 -11.52 16.03 -6.43
N GLY A 62 -10.60 15.09 -6.18
CA GLY A 62 -9.27 15.12 -6.78
C GLY A 62 -9.30 15.05 -8.31
N LYS A 63 -10.18 14.22 -8.89
CA LYS A 63 -10.41 14.17 -10.34
C LYS A 63 -10.98 15.48 -10.88
N ALA A 64 -11.98 16.05 -10.20
CA ALA A 64 -12.62 17.31 -10.60
C ALA A 64 -11.59 18.44 -10.67
N ILE A 65 -10.74 18.57 -9.65
CA ILE A 65 -9.65 19.57 -9.62
C ILE A 65 -8.67 19.37 -10.78
N ARG A 66 -8.31 18.11 -11.10
CA ARG A 66 -7.43 17.84 -12.25
C ARG A 66 -8.09 18.24 -13.57
N SER A 67 -9.36 17.87 -13.78
CA SER A 67 -10.07 18.22 -15.01
C SER A 67 -10.28 19.73 -15.15
N GLU A 68 -10.58 20.43 -14.05
CA GLU A 68 -10.74 21.88 -14.05
C GLU A 68 -9.40 22.57 -14.35
N ALA A 69 -8.30 22.11 -13.74
CA ALA A 69 -6.97 22.66 -14.01
C ALA A 69 -6.51 22.44 -15.46
N ASP A 70 -6.88 21.30 -16.06
CA ASP A 70 -6.61 21.01 -17.47
C ASP A 70 -7.44 21.91 -18.40
N ALA A 71 -8.76 22.02 -18.16
CA ALA A 71 -9.64 22.91 -18.92
C ALA A 71 -9.23 24.38 -18.81
N GLN A 72 -8.83 24.83 -17.62
CA GLN A 72 -8.38 26.20 -17.41
C GLN A 72 -7.07 26.48 -18.16
N LEU A 73 -6.15 25.52 -18.24
CA LEU A 73 -4.93 25.68 -19.04
C LEU A 73 -5.27 25.84 -20.53
N GLU A 74 -6.23 25.09 -21.06
CA GLU A 74 -6.65 25.22 -22.46
C GLU A 74 -7.19 26.63 -22.73
N ILE A 75 -8.12 27.10 -21.88
CA ILE A 75 -8.68 28.45 -21.97
C ILE A 75 -7.57 29.52 -21.86
N ASP A 76 -6.69 29.38 -20.87
CA ASP A 76 -5.58 30.31 -20.63
C ASP A 76 -4.60 30.32 -21.81
N THR A 77 -4.35 29.18 -22.45
CA THR A 77 -3.45 29.07 -23.59
C THR A 77 -3.97 29.90 -24.77
N TRP A 78 -5.27 29.80 -25.09
CA TRP A 78 -5.89 30.63 -26.11
C TRP A 78 -5.83 32.13 -25.76
N ASN A 79 -6.09 32.47 -24.50
CA ASN A 79 -6.02 33.84 -24.00
C ASN A 79 -4.58 34.39 -23.98
N CYS A 80 -3.56 33.54 -23.89
CA CYS A 80 -2.17 33.97 -23.87
C CYS A 80 -1.65 34.34 -25.25
N TYR A 81 -2.19 33.76 -26.34
CA TYR A 81 -1.75 34.09 -27.71
C TYR A 81 -2.07 35.53 -28.12
N SER A 82 -3.04 36.19 -27.46
CA SER A 82 -3.36 37.60 -27.71
C SER A 82 -2.49 38.58 -26.90
N ARG A 83 -1.54 38.09 -26.09
CA ARG A 83 -0.68 38.94 -25.25
C ARG A 83 0.70 39.13 -25.87
N ILE A 84 1.35 40.25 -25.54
CA ILE A 84 2.71 40.58 -26.04
C ILE A 84 3.75 39.55 -25.54
N LEU A 85 3.64 39.08 -24.29
CA LEU A 85 4.55 38.10 -23.69
C LEU A 85 3.91 36.71 -23.64
N VAL A 86 3.60 36.14 -24.81
CA VAL A 86 2.91 34.85 -24.94
C VAL A 86 3.60 33.75 -24.11
N ASN A 87 4.91 33.59 -24.25
CA ASN A 87 5.67 32.53 -23.59
C ASN A 87 5.56 32.62 -22.06
N TRP A 88 5.82 33.81 -21.49
CA TRP A 88 5.71 34.03 -20.05
C TRP A 88 4.27 33.82 -19.54
N CYS A 89 3.27 34.22 -20.32
CA CYS A 89 1.87 34.00 -19.98
C CYS A 89 1.53 32.50 -19.91
N ILE A 90 1.96 31.72 -20.90
CA ILE A 90 1.77 30.27 -20.95
C ILE A 90 2.48 29.60 -19.78
N ASP A 91 3.71 30.01 -19.46
CA ASP A 91 4.47 29.44 -18.34
C ASP A 91 3.77 29.71 -17.00
N LYS A 92 3.23 30.92 -16.80
CA LYS A 92 2.41 31.23 -15.62
C LYS A 92 1.12 30.41 -15.56
N ALA A 93 0.49 30.12 -16.70
CA ALA A 93 -0.69 29.25 -16.74
C ALA A 93 -0.35 27.80 -16.40
N LYS A 94 0.76 27.28 -16.93
CA LYS A 94 1.28 25.95 -16.58
C LYS A 94 1.62 25.85 -15.09
N GLU A 95 2.21 26.88 -14.51
CA GLU A 95 2.51 26.92 -13.07
C GLU A 95 1.22 26.85 -12.23
N ARG A 96 0.17 27.61 -12.58
CA ARG A 96 -1.13 27.52 -11.91
C ARG A 96 -1.71 26.10 -12.00
N ARG A 97 -1.65 25.49 -13.18
CA ARG A 97 -2.09 24.09 -13.36
C ARG A 97 -1.29 23.14 -12.47
N TYR A 98 0.03 23.30 -12.41
CA TYR A 98 0.87 22.47 -11.54
C TYR A 98 0.43 22.57 -10.07
N GLN A 99 0.24 23.79 -9.56
CA GLN A 99 -0.21 24.01 -8.18
C GLN A 99 -1.58 23.37 -7.89
N GLN A 100 -2.53 23.45 -8.82
CA GLN A 100 -3.83 22.79 -8.66
C GLN A 100 -3.72 21.27 -8.72
N ARG A 101 -2.86 20.74 -9.59
CA ARG A 101 -2.61 19.30 -9.67
C ARG A 101 -1.90 18.75 -8.43
N GLU A 102 -1.02 19.52 -7.80
CA GLU A 102 -0.42 19.12 -6.52
C GLU A 102 -1.47 19.02 -5.42
N LYS A 103 -2.38 20.00 -5.31
CA LYS A 103 -3.53 19.91 -4.39
C LYS A 103 -4.40 18.68 -4.65
N ALA A 104 -4.67 18.38 -5.92
CA ALA A 104 -5.40 17.17 -6.29
C ALA A 104 -4.66 15.90 -5.84
N ARG A 105 -3.33 15.82 -6.01
CA ARG A 105 -2.52 14.69 -5.54
C ARG A 105 -2.58 14.53 -4.03
N GLU A 106 -2.56 15.62 -3.27
CA GLU A 106 -2.70 15.56 -1.81
C GLU A 106 -4.05 14.97 -1.39
N ILE A 107 -5.14 15.38 -2.05
CA ILE A 107 -6.48 14.86 -1.79
C ILE A 107 -6.58 13.37 -2.19
N GLU A 108 -6.06 13.01 -3.36
CA GLU A 108 -6.02 11.62 -3.82
C GLU A 108 -5.16 10.73 -2.92
N ALA A 109 -4.06 11.26 -2.36
CA ALA A 109 -3.23 10.55 -1.40
C ALA A 109 -3.98 10.29 -0.08
N ARG A 110 -4.80 11.25 0.38
CA ARG A 110 -5.67 11.05 1.55
C ARG A 110 -6.73 9.99 1.27
N ALA A 111 -7.38 10.03 0.11
CA ALA A 111 -8.31 8.99 -0.31
C ALA A 111 -7.65 7.59 -0.33
N ALA A 112 -6.43 7.49 -0.86
CA ALA A 112 -5.67 6.25 -0.90
C ALA A 112 -5.20 5.75 0.48
N ALA A 113 -5.02 6.64 1.47
CA ALA A 113 -4.80 6.23 2.85
C ALA A 113 -6.05 5.59 3.44
N ILE A 114 -7.22 6.23 3.29
CA ILE A 114 -8.50 5.71 3.77
C ILE A 114 -8.85 4.37 3.09
N GLU A 115 -8.64 4.24 1.77
CA GLU A 115 -8.87 2.96 1.06
C GLU A 115 -8.00 1.82 1.61
N ARG A 116 -6.76 2.12 2.06
CA ARG A 116 -5.87 1.12 2.69
C ARG A 116 -6.39 0.72 4.07
N GLU A 117 -6.75 1.68 4.91
CA GLU A 117 -7.32 1.43 6.23
C GLU A 117 -8.61 0.60 6.16
N VAL A 118 -9.51 0.96 5.23
CA VAL A 118 -10.75 0.21 4.97
C VAL A 118 -10.45 -1.23 4.54
N ARG A 119 -9.43 -1.44 3.69
CA ARG A 119 -9.02 -2.78 3.26
C ARG A 119 -8.48 -3.60 4.43
N GLU A 120 -7.67 -3.01 5.28
CA GLU A 120 -7.12 -3.66 6.47
C GLU A 120 -8.23 -4.03 7.45
N GLN A 121 -9.19 -3.13 7.70
CA GLN A 121 -10.35 -3.40 8.56
C GLN A 121 -11.21 -4.54 8.01
N ARG A 122 -11.46 -4.57 6.68
CA ARG A 122 -12.19 -5.69 6.03
C ARG A 122 -11.45 -7.01 6.19
N LEU A 123 -10.12 -7.01 6.07
CA LEU A 123 -9.32 -8.21 6.24
C LEU A 123 -9.37 -8.71 7.70
N ILE A 124 -9.29 -7.80 8.68
CA ILE A 124 -9.41 -8.14 10.10
C ILE A 124 -10.79 -8.75 10.38
N ASN A 125 -11.88 -8.18 9.85
CA ASN A 125 -13.22 -8.74 10.00
C ASN A 125 -13.36 -10.13 9.38
N GLN A 126 -12.76 -10.36 8.20
CA GLN A 126 -12.75 -11.68 7.55
C GLN A 126 -11.96 -12.72 8.36
N LEU A 127 -10.91 -12.30 9.07
CA LEU A 127 -10.10 -13.19 9.90
C LEU A 127 -10.76 -13.47 11.25
N ALA A 128 -11.51 -12.50 11.79
CA ALA A 128 -12.26 -12.62 13.03
C ALA A 128 -13.45 -13.57 12.90
N ASP A 129 -14.16 -13.55 11.77
CA ASP A 129 -15.23 -14.50 11.45
C ASP A 129 -15.00 -15.10 10.05
N PRO A 130 -14.19 -16.18 9.95
CA PRO A 130 -13.90 -16.78 8.66
C PRO A 130 -15.19 -17.30 8.02
N PRO A 131 -15.38 -17.08 6.71
CA PRO A 131 -16.51 -17.63 5.97
C PRO A 131 -16.67 -19.13 6.25
N PRO A 132 -17.90 -19.65 6.31
CA PRO A 132 -18.18 -21.03 6.68
C PRO A 132 -17.44 -22.06 5.80
N GLU A 133 -17.09 -21.69 4.56
CA GLU A 133 -16.31 -22.49 3.61
C GLU A 133 -14.84 -22.69 4.01
N LEU A 134 -14.26 -21.75 4.77
CA LEU A 134 -12.88 -21.79 5.26
C LEU A 134 -12.77 -22.24 6.72
N ARG A 135 -13.91 -22.42 7.40
CA ARG A 135 -13.94 -23.07 8.71
C ARG A 135 -13.59 -24.55 8.50
N GLN A 136 -12.33 -24.90 8.71
CA GLN A 136 -11.95 -26.31 8.75
C GLN A 136 -12.85 -27.00 9.77
N PRO A 137 -13.51 -28.13 9.41
CA PRO A 137 -14.28 -28.88 10.39
C PRO A 137 -13.32 -29.23 11.52
N ASN A 138 -13.66 -28.78 12.74
CA ASN A 138 -12.89 -29.12 13.93
C ASN A 138 -12.77 -30.66 13.95
N PRO A 139 -11.57 -31.25 13.99
CA PRO A 139 -11.42 -32.70 13.92
C PRO A 139 -12.27 -33.31 15.03
N SER A 140 -13.12 -34.27 14.67
CA SER A 140 -13.99 -34.92 15.65
C SER A 140 -13.12 -35.51 16.77
N ALA A 141 -13.58 -35.45 18.02
CA ALA A 141 -12.81 -35.94 19.17
C ALA A 141 -12.32 -37.41 18.99
N GLY A 142 -13.03 -38.21 18.18
CA GLY A 142 -12.62 -39.56 17.78
C GLY A 142 -11.43 -39.61 16.80
N ALA A 143 -11.29 -38.64 15.89
CA ALA A 143 -10.15 -38.54 14.98
C ALA A 143 -8.86 -38.12 15.72
N ILE A 144 -8.99 -37.27 16.74
CA ILE A 144 -7.88 -36.88 17.62
C ILE A 144 -7.37 -38.10 18.40
N LYS A 145 -8.29 -38.95 18.89
CA LYS A 145 -7.94 -40.17 19.63
C LYS A 145 -7.24 -41.20 18.74
N LYS A 146 -7.73 -41.39 17.50
CA LYS A 146 -7.11 -42.27 16.49
C LYS A 146 -5.71 -41.80 16.06
N ALA A 147 -5.46 -40.49 15.96
CA ALA A 147 -4.14 -39.94 15.65
C ALA A 147 -3.13 -40.07 16.82
N ILE A 148 -3.61 -40.08 18.06
CA ILE A 148 -2.80 -40.36 19.26
C ILE A 148 -2.48 -41.87 19.33
N ASP A 149 -3.45 -42.73 18.99
CA ASP A 149 -3.30 -44.19 18.97
C ASP A 149 -2.44 -44.68 17.78
N GLU A 150 -2.44 -43.98 16.64
CA GLU A 150 -1.57 -44.24 15.48
C GLU A 150 -0.13 -43.72 15.66
N GLY A 151 0.18 -43.07 16.80
CA GLY A 151 1.47 -43.17 17.48
C GLY A 151 2.72 -42.96 16.64
N LYS A 152 2.72 -42.05 15.66
CA LYS A 152 3.98 -41.59 15.07
C LYS A 152 4.69 -40.76 16.14
N THR A 153 5.66 -41.37 16.81
CA THR A 153 6.39 -40.73 17.91
C THR A 153 6.83 -39.32 17.52
N ILE A 154 6.79 -38.36 18.46
CA ILE A 154 7.20 -36.95 18.22
C ILE A 154 8.53 -36.86 17.46
N LYS A 155 9.44 -37.82 17.70
CA LYS A 155 10.72 -37.98 17.00
C LYS A 155 10.60 -38.21 15.49
N GLN A 156 9.63 -38.98 15.02
CA GLN A 156 9.40 -39.22 13.59
C GLN A 156 8.77 -38.01 12.89
N VAL A 157 7.85 -37.29 13.55
CA VAL A 157 7.31 -36.03 13.01
C VAL A 157 8.39 -34.96 12.94
N GLU A 158 9.27 -34.90 13.93
CA GLU A 158 10.41 -33.98 13.92
C GLU A 158 11.46 -34.37 12.87
N GLN A 159 11.69 -35.67 12.66
CA GLN A 159 12.59 -36.17 11.63
C GLN A 159 12.04 -35.89 10.22
N GLU A 160 10.75 -36.07 9.97
CA GLU A 160 10.12 -35.67 8.70
C GLU A 160 10.11 -34.17 8.49
N ARG A 161 9.96 -33.38 9.56
CA ARG A 161 10.09 -31.93 9.49
C ARG A 161 11.52 -31.52 9.12
N LYS A 162 12.53 -32.21 9.65
CA LYS A 162 13.94 -32.02 9.30
C LYS A 162 14.24 -32.43 7.87
N ILE A 163 13.67 -33.54 7.39
CA ILE A 163 13.82 -33.99 6.00
C ILE A 163 13.15 -32.98 5.05
N ARG A 164 11.92 -32.54 5.35
CA ARG A 164 11.21 -31.54 4.52
C ARG A 164 11.88 -30.17 4.54
N ALA A 165 12.46 -29.76 5.67
CA ALA A 165 13.26 -28.54 5.76
C ALA A 165 14.58 -28.67 4.98
N ALA A 166 15.22 -29.85 5.03
CA ALA A 166 16.41 -30.14 4.25
C ALA A 166 16.09 -30.14 2.74
N GLU A 167 14.99 -30.74 2.31
CA GLU A 167 14.50 -30.72 0.92
C GLU A 167 14.15 -29.31 0.44
N GLN A 168 13.51 -28.48 1.27
CA GLN A 168 13.23 -27.07 0.97
C GLN A 168 14.49 -26.19 0.95
N SER A 169 15.51 -26.55 1.73
CA SER A 169 16.83 -25.90 1.66
C SER A 169 17.70 -26.43 0.52
N ALA A 170 17.37 -27.61 -0.01
CA ALA A 170 18.07 -28.28 -1.10
C ALA A 170 17.41 -28.06 -2.47
N THR A 171 16.20 -27.49 -2.55
CA THR A 171 15.77 -26.84 -3.78
C THR A 171 16.76 -25.72 -4.07
N PRO A 172 17.57 -25.82 -5.14
CA PRO A 172 18.52 -24.77 -5.47
C PRO A 172 17.69 -23.49 -5.65
N LEU A 173 18.03 -22.44 -4.90
CA LEU A 173 17.59 -21.09 -5.25
C LEU A 173 17.95 -20.94 -6.73
N LYS A 174 16.94 -20.81 -7.60
CA LYS A 174 17.14 -20.59 -9.03
C LYS A 174 18.26 -19.58 -9.17
N SER A 175 19.33 -19.97 -9.86
CA SER A 175 20.53 -19.13 -9.94
C SER A 175 20.13 -17.73 -10.41
N GLU A 176 20.84 -16.69 -9.97
CA GLU A 176 20.52 -15.31 -10.37
C GLU A 176 20.42 -15.18 -11.90
N ALA A 177 21.14 -16.00 -12.65
CA ALA A 177 21.08 -16.13 -14.10
C ALA A 177 19.71 -16.64 -14.61
N GLU A 178 19.07 -17.61 -13.96
CA GLU A 178 17.72 -18.08 -14.31
C GLU A 178 16.65 -17.04 -13.97
N ILE A 179 16.82 -16.33 -12.87
CA ILE A 179 15.91 -15.24 -12.47
C ILE A 179 16.00 -14.10 -13.50
N GLN A 180 17.21 -13.74 -13.91
CA GLN A 180 17.46 -12.73 -14.95
C GLN A 180 16.93 -13.20 -16.31
N ALA A 181 17.16 -14.45 -16.71
CA ALA A 181 16.61 -15.00 -17.95
C ALA A 181 15.07 -14.99 -17.98
N ALA A 182 14.43 -15.39 -16.88
CA ALA A 182 12.97 -15.36 -16.75
C ALA A 182 12.39 -13.93 -16.68
N SER A 183 13.14 -12.96 -16.17
CA SER A 183 12.76 -11.55 -16.23
C SER A 183 12.87 -10.99 -17.66
N ALA A 184 13.98 -11.26 -18.34
CA ALA A 184 14.22 -10.83 -19.71
C ALA A 184 13.20 -11.43 -20.70
N GLU A 185 12.80 -12.68 -20.51
CA GLU A 185 11.76 -13.31 -21.31
C GLU A 185 10.39 -12.64 -21.11
N ARG A 186 10.04 -12.31 -19.86
CA ARG A 186 8.80 -11.59 -19.53
C ARG A 186 8.81 -10.18 -20.13
N ASP A 187 9.94 -9.48 -20.06
CA ASP A 187 10.09 -8.14 -20.62
C ASP A 187 10.02 -8.14 -22.15
N ARG A 188 10.64 -9.13 -22.81
CA ARG A 188 10.50 -9.33 -24.27
C ARG A 188 9.05 -9.57 -24.68
N LYS A 189 8.34 -10.45 -23.96
CA LYS A 189 6.92 -10.74 -24.23
C LYS A 189 6.02 -9.54 -23.96
N ALA A 190 6.34 -8.72 -22.96
CA ALA A 190 5.63 -7.49 -22.67
C ALA A 190 5.89 -6.42 -23.77
N ALA A 191 7.13 -6.29 -24.23
CA ALA A 191 7.51 -5.39 -25.32
C ALA A 191 6.82 -5.77 -26.64
N GLU A 192 6.80 -7.06 -27.00
CA GLU A 192 6.09 -7.56 -28.18
C GLU A 192 4.58 -7.27 -28.12
N ARG A 193 3.96 -7.44 -26.94
CA ARG A 193 2.55 -7.10 -26.73
C ARG A 193 2.27 -5.61 -26.86
N ARG A 194 3.20 -4.74 -26.41
CA ARG A 194 3.09 -3.29 -26.57
C ARG A 194 3.22 -2.89 -28.04
N ALA A 195 4.25 -3.39 -28.73
CA ALA A 195 4.45 -3.15 -30.16
C ALA A 195 3.24 -3.61 -31.00
N LYS A 196 2.65 -4.77 -30.69
CA LYS A 196 1.44 -5.24 -31.38
C LYS A 196 0.22 -4.35 -31.12
N ARG A 197 0.08 -3.80 -29.91
CA ARG A 197 -1.01 -2.85 -29.59
C ARG A 197 -0.81 -1.52 -30.30
N GLU A 198 0.40 -0.99 -30.30
CA GLU A 198 0.75 0.25 -30.99
C GLU A 198 0.55 0.13 -32.50
N ALA A 199 0.96 -0.99 -33.11
CA ALA A 199 0.70 -1.25 -34.53
C ALA A 199 -0.81 -1.35 -34.83
N ALA A 200 -1.59 -2.01 -33.97
CA ALA A 200 -3.04 -2.09 -34.13
C ALA A 200 -3.75 -0.74 -33.92
N ASP A 201 -3.24 0.11 -33.02
CA ASP A 201 -3.74 1.47 -32.80
C ASP A 201 -3.40 2.37 -34.00
N GLN A 202 -2.20 2.26 -34.57
CA GLN A 202 -1.81 2.97 -35.79
C GLN A 202 -2.66 2.56 -37.00
N GLN A 203 -2.94 1.26 -37.16
CA GLN A 203 -3.83 0.79 -38.22
C GLN A 203 -5.25 1.34 -38.06
N ARG A 204 -5.81 1.32 -36.84
CA ARG A 204 -7.12 1.92 -36.56
C ARG A 204 -7.14 3.43 -36.81
N ALA A 205 -6.07 4.14 -36.46
CA ALA A 205 -5.94 5.57 -36.73
C ALA A 205 -5.85 5.86 -38.24
N ALA A 206 -5.09 5.07 -39.00
CA ALA A 206 -4.96 5.21 -40.45
C ALA A 206 -6.28 4.89 -41.17
N GLU A 207 -6.99 3.85 -40.75
CA GLU A 207 -8.31 3.49 -41.29
C GLU A 207 -9.35 4.58 -41.02
N LYS A 208 -9.36 5.13 -39.79
CA LYS A 208 -10.23 6.25 -39.44
C LYS A 208 -9.92 7.49 -40.27
N ALA A 209 -8.65 7.85 -40.43
CA ALA A 209 -8.23 8.97 -41.26
C ALA A 209 -8.60 8.78 -42.74
N ALA A 210 -8.44 7.56 -43.28
CA ALA A 210 -8.83 7.22 -44.64
C ALA A 210 -10.36 7.32 -44.83
N TYR A 211 -11.13 6.86 -43.84
CA TYR A 211 -12.59 6.95 -43.86
C TYR A 211 -13.08 8.41 -43.82
N GLU A 212 -12.50 9.24 -42.95
CA GLU A 212 -12.79 10.67 -42.86
C GLU A 212 -12.43 11.41 -44.16
N ALA A 213 -11.28 11.08 -44.78
CA ALA A 213 -10.89 11.64 -46.07
C ALA A 213 -11.86 11.23 -47.20
N GLN A 214 -12.36 9.99 -47.21
CA GLN A 214 -13.37 9.55 -48.16
C GLN A 214 -14.72 10.25 -47.95
N GLN A 215 -15.14 10.46 -46.70
CA GLN A 215 -16.35 11.22 -46.41
C GLN A 215 -16.22 12.67 -46.86
N ALA A 216 -15.09 13.32 -46.57
CA ALA A 216 -14.82 14.68 -47.02
C ALA A 216 -14.84 14.78 -48.56
N ALA A 217 -14.25 13.82 -49.27
CA ALA A 217 -14.27 13.79 -50.73
C ALA A 217 -15.67 13.55 -51.33
N LYS A 218 -16.52 12.76 -50.67
CA LYS A 218 -17.93 12.57 -51.07
C LYS A 218 -18.77 13.82 -50.84
N ASN A 219 -18.54 14.52 -49.73
CA ASN A 219 -19.26 15.75 -49.39
C ASN A 219 -18.79 16.98 -50.18
N ALA A 220 -17.60 16.92 -50.80
CA ALA A 220 -17.04 17.98 -51.63
C ALA A 220 -17.40 17.87 -53.12
N LYS A 221 -18.14 16.83 -53.54
CA LYS A 221 -18.66 16.70 -54.91
C LYS A 221 -19.99 17.48 -55.00
N PRO A 222 -20.08 18.52 -55.86
CA PRO A 222 -21.28 19.35 -56.00
C PRO A 222 -22.46 18.58 -56.62
#